data_AF-A0A353D145-F1
#
_entry.id   AF-A0A353D145-F1
#
_cell.length_a   1.000
_cell.length_b   1.000
_cell.length_c   1.000
_cell.angle_alpha   90.00
_cell.angle_beta   90.00
_cell.angle_gamma   90.00
#
_symmetry.space_group_name_H-M   'P 1'
#
loop_
_entity.id
_entity.type
_entity.pdbx_description
1 polymer ?
#
loop_
_entity_poly.entity_id
_entity_poly.type
_entity_poly.pdbx_seq_one_letter_code
_entity_poly.pdbx_strand_id
1 'polypeptide(L)'
;MRLNGQPGIVLAMAPLPGVNTVEMGRAVDQRLAELQNSLPVGVEIEKISWQSDIVDESIMGFMINLAQAVGIVLIVLAATMGLRVGALIGISGLVLPILGTFAVMAATGVDLQRVSLGALIIAMGMMVDNAIVVVDGFVVRLQQGMDRNRAAIEAASLP
;
A
#
# COMPACT_ATOMS: atom_id res chain seq x y z
N MET A 1 26.64 9.13 27.79
CA MET A 1 25.43 8.27 27.82
C MET A 1 25.90 6.84 28.03
N ARG A 2 25.10 5.95 28.63
CA ARG A 2 25.47 4.53 28.76
C ARG A 2 24.47 3.71 27.97
N LEU A 3 24.97 2.82 27.12
CA LEU A 3 24.15 1.85 26.39
C LEU A 3 24.41 0.49 27.03
N ASN A 4 23.37 -0.19 27.51
CA ASN A 4 23.49 -1.51 28.15
C ASN A 4 24.56 -1.57 29.28
N GLY A 5 24.74 -0.46 30.01
CA GLY A 5 25.72 -0.35 31.11
C GLY A 5 27.15 0.02 30.68
N GLN A 6 27.48 -0.03 29.39
CA GLN A 6 28.78 0.36 28.83
C GLN A 6 28.82 1.86 28.46
N PRO A 7 29.97 2.55 28.58
CA PRO A 7 30.12 3.93 28.12
C PRO A 7 29.92 4.00 26.60
N GLY A 8 29.03 4.89 26.13
CA GLY A 8 28.72 5.01 24.71
C GLY A 8 28.45 6.43 24.28
N ILE A 9 28.64 6.67 22.98
CA ILE A 9 28.24 7.89 22.28
C ILE A 9 26.97 7.58 21.52
N VAL A 10 25.96 8.44 21.65
CA VAL A 10 24.72 8.32 20.88
C VAL A 10 24.68 9.39 19.83
N LEU A 11 24.43 8.97 18.59
CA LEU A 11 24.31 9.83 17.43
C LEU A 11 22.87 9.77 16.93
N ALA A 12 22.13 10.87 17.11
CA ALA A 12 20.76 10.98 16.63
C ALA A 12 20.78 11.60 15.22
N MET A 13 20.15 10.93 14.27
CA MET A 13 19.99 11.41 12.89
C MET A 13 18.52 11.56 12.59
N ALA A 14 18.16 12.67 11.96
CA ALA A 14 16.81 12.93 11.49
C ALA A 14 16.82 13.08 9.97
N PRO A 15 15.83 12.50 9.25
CA PRO A 15 15.70 12.72 7.82
C PRO A 15 15.40 14.20 7.54
N LEU A 16 15.95 14.70 6.43
CA LEU A 16 15.59 16.01 5.90
C LEU A 16 14.16 15.96 5.33
N PRO A 17 13.43 17.09 5.31
CA PRO A 17 12.11 17.15 4.70
C PRO A 17 12.15 16.70 3.24
N GLY A 18 11.24 15.80 2.85
CA GLY A 18 11.14 15.28 1.48
C GLY A 18 12.12 14.16 1.13
N VAL A 19 12.91 13.67 2.10
CA VAL A 19 13.77 12.50 1.91
C VAL A 19 13.05 11.25 2.40
N ASN A 20 13.03 10.21 1.57
CA ASN A 20 12.46 8.93 1.94
C ASN A 20 13.25 8.30 3.10
N THR A 21 12.61 8.16 4.26
CA THR A 21 13.23 7.65 5.49
C THR A 21 13.74 6.22 5.35
N VAL A 22 13.11 5.38 4.52
CA VAL A 22 13.54 4.00 4.28
C VAL A 22 14.83 3.97 3.45
N GLU A 23 14.91 4.79 2.40
CA GLU A 23 16.09 4.90 1.55
C GLU A 23 17.30 5.49 2.32
N MET A 24 17.06 6.52 3.11
CA MET A 24 18.07 7.12 3.99
C MET A 24 18.59 6.11 5.02
N GLY A 25 17.70 5.31 5.64
CA GLY A 25 18.10 4.23 6.56
C GLY A 25 19.01 3.19 5.88
N ARG A 26 18.66 2.74 4.68
CA ARG A 26 19.50 1.80 3.91
C ARG A 26 20.87 2.38 3.55
N ALA A 27 20.94 3.66 3.17
CA ALA A 27 22.19 4.34 2.86
C ALA A 27 23.09 4.48 4.10
N VAL A 28 22.50 4.82 5.25
CA VAL A 28 23.21 4.89 6.54
C VAL A 28 23.73 3.53 6.94
N ASP A 29 22.95 2.46 6.78
CA ASP A 29 23.38 1.09 7.08
C ASP A 29 24.53 0.61 6.20
N GLN A 30 24.48 0.88 4.90
CA GLN A 30 25.60 0.59 4.00
C GLN A 30 26.86 1.33 4.44
N ARG A 31 26.74 2.61 4.79
CA ARG A 31 27.88 3.40 5.22
C ARG A 31 28.45 2.91 6.56
N LEU A 32 27.58 2.49 7.48
CA LEU A 32 27.97 1.86 8.74
C LEU A 32 28.71 0.53 8.52
N ALA A 33 28.26 -0.29 7.58
CA ALA A 33 28.92 -1.56 7.24
C ALA A 33 30.32 -1.34 6.64
N GLU A 34 30.50 -0.31 5.80
CA GLU A 34 31.83 0.07 5.30
C GLU A 34 32.74 0.55 6.43
N LEU A 35 32.21 1.37 7.34
CA LEU A 35 32.96 1.94 8.45
C LEU A 35 33.32 0.90 9.51
N GLN A 36 32.55 -0.17 9.67
CA GLN A 36 32.85 -1.26 10.61
C GLN A 36 34.26 -1.83 10.42
N ASN A 37 34.73 -1.96 9.17
CA ASN A 37 36.07 -2.46 8.87
C ASN A 37 37.20 -1.52 9.29
N SER A 38 36.90 -0.24 9.52
CA SER A 38 37.85 0.79 9.94
C SER A 38 37.79 1.10 11.44
N LEU A 39 36.90 0.43 12.19
CA LEU A 39 36.75 0.67 13.62
C LEU A 39 37.92 0.07 14.42
N PRO A 40 38.42 0.78 15.43
CA PRO A 40 39.40 0.23 16.35
C PRO A 40 38.78 -0.88 17.21
N VAL A 41 39.62 -1.82 17.63
CA VAL A 41 39.21 -2.98 18.44
C VAL A 41 38.50 -2.52 19.71
N GLY A 42 37.29 -3.06 19.94
CA GLY A 42 36.47 -2.75 21.11
C GLY A 42 35.42 -1.65 20.90
N VAL A 43 35.28 -1.10 19.69
CA VAL A 43 34.17 -0.19 19.34
C VAL A 43 33.09 -0.97 18.59
N GLU A 44 31.90 -1.09 19.19
CA GLU A 44 30.72 -1.68 18.58
C GLU A 44 29.68 -0.59 18.27
N ILE A 45 29.02 -0.72 17.12
CA ILE A 45 27.91 0.17 16.75
C ILE A 45 26.62 -0.62 16.91
N GLU A 46 25.75 -0.17 17.80
CA GLU A 46 24.47 -0.82 18.08
C GLU A 46 23.31 0.06 17.60
N LYS A 47 22.31 -0.59 16.99
CA LYS A 47 21.10 0.07 16.55
C LYS A 47 20.08 0.19 17.67
N ILE A 48 19.76 1.41 18.10
CA ILE A 48 18.84 1.67 19.23
C ILE A 48 17.40 1.91 18.75
N SER A 49 17.19 2.82 17.80
CA SER A 49 15.85 3.21 17.33
C SER A 49 15.87 3.66 15.88
N TRP A 50 15.86 2.69 14.96
CA TRP A 50 15.82 2.95 13.52
C TRP A 50 14.37 3.07 13.06
N GLN A 51 13.94 4.29 12.75
CA GLN A 51 12.59 4.53 12.25
C GLN A 51 12.38 3.92 10.84
N SER A 52 13.44 3.83 10.03
CA SER A 52 13.42 3.20 8.70
C SER A 52 12.90 1.77 8.75
N ASP A 53 13.40 0.97 9.70
CA ASP A 53 13.15 -0.47 9.76
C ASP A 53 11.71 -0.72 10.21
N ILE A 54 11.23 0.06 11.17
CA ILE A 54 9.84 0.04 11.64
C ILE A 54 8.88 0.41 10.50
N VAL A 55 9.24 1.40 9.67
CA VAL A 55 8.43 1.83 8.53
C VAL A 55 8.44 0.76 7.43
N ASP A 56 9.59 0.19 7.08
CA ASP A 56 9.72 -0.86 6.06
C ASP A 56 8.94 -2.13 6.45
N GLU A 57 9.07 -2.59 7.70
CA GLU A 57 8.30 -3.73 8.23
C GLU A 57 6.79 -3.47 8.21
N SER A 58 6.37 -2.24 8.53
CA SER A 58 4.96 -1.86 8.49
C SER A 58 4.41 -1.82 7.06
N ILE A 59 5.19 -1.32 6.10
CA ILE A 59 4.82 -1.30 4.69
C ILE A 59 4.70 -2.74 4.17
N MET A 60 5.65 -3.61 4.50
CA MET A 60 5.63 -5.01 4.08
C MET A 60 4.43 -5.76 4.65
N GLY A 61 4.21 -5.67 5.96
CA GLY A 61 3.05 -6.30 6.62
C GLY A 61 1.73 -5.77 6.06
N PHE A 62 1.67 -4.47 5.77
CA PHE A 62 0.50 -3.88 5.13
C PHE A 62 0.30 -4.39 3.70
N MET A 63 1.34 -4.46 2.88
CA MET A 63 1.25 -4.96 1.50
C MET A 63 0.74 -6.41 1.46
N ILE A 64 1.15 -7.24 2.42
CA ILE A 64 0.62 -8.59 2.59
C ILE A 64 -0.86 -8.55 2.94
N ASN A 65 -1.25 -7.73 3.93
CA ASN A 65 -2.66 -7.59 4.33
C ASN A 65 -3.53 -7.06 3.19
N LEU A 66 -3.01 -6.12 2.39
CA LEU A 66 -3.65 -5.57 1.21
C LEU A 66 -3.87 -6.66 0.16
N ALA A 67 -2.83 -7.43 -0.16
CA ALA A 67 -2.91 -8.53 -1.11
C ALA A 67 -3.90 -9.61 -0.65
N GLN A 68 -3.93 -9.91 0.65
CA GLN A 68 -4.92 -10.82 1.24
C GLN A 68 -6.33 -10.28 1.13
N ALA A 69 -6.56 -9.00 1.46
CA ALA A 69 -7.86 -8.35 1.35
C ALA A 69 -8.37 -8.36 -0.10
N VAL A 70 -7.51 -7.97 -1.05
CA VAL A 70 -7.78 -8.02 -2.49
C VAL A 70 -8.14 -9.45 -2.93
N GLY A 71 -7.35 -10.43 -2.51
CA GLY A 71 -7.59 -11.84 -2.83
C GLY A 71 -8.93 -12.34 -2.29
N ILE A 72 -9.28 -12.01 -1.04
CA ILE A 72 -10.56 -12.38 -0.43
C ILE A 72 -11.72 -11.76 -1.20
N VAL A 73 -11.66 -10.46 -1.53
CA VAL A 73 -12.70 -9.78 -2.31
C VAL A 73 -12.88 -10.44 -3.68
N LEU A 74 -11.79 -10.72 -4.40
CA LEU A 74 -11.84 -11.41 -5.68
C LEU A 74 -12.47 -12.80 -5.59
N ILE A 75 -12.12 -13.58 -4.57
CA ILE A 75 -12.66 -14.92 -4.34
C ILE A 75 -14.17 -14.84 -4.05
N VAL A 76 -14.59 -13.92 -3.18
CA VAL A 76 -16.00 -13.73 -2.83
C VAL A 76 -16.79 -13.30 -4.07
N LEU A 77 -16.30 -12.32 -4.83
CA LEU A 77 -16.95 -11.86 -6.07
C LEU A 77 -17.03 -12.96 -7.13
N ALA A 78 -15.95 -13.74 -7.29
CA ALA A 78 -15.95 -14.87 -8.22
C ALA A 78 -16.95 -15.96 -7.80
N ALA A 79 -17.11 -16.19 -6.49
CA ALA A 79 -18.07 -17.15 -5.96
C ALA A 79 -19.52 -16.67 -6.08
N THR A 80 -19.79 -15.38 -5.89
CA THR A 80 -21.17 -14.83 -5.91
C THR A 80 -21.66 -14.48 -7.31
N MET A 81 -20.82 -13.88 -8.15
CA MET A 81 -21.22 -13.34 -9.47
C MET A 81 -20.57 -14.09 -10.65
N GLY A 82 -19.70 -15.05 -10.37
CA GLY A 82 -18.94 -15.80 -11.37
C GLY A 82 -17.62 -15.15 -11.75
N LEU A 83 -16.70 -15.96 -12.26
CA LEU A 83 -15.30 -15.59 -12.53
C LEU A 83 -15.14 -14.36 -13.46
N ARG A 84 -15.99 -14.23 -14.49
CA ARG A 84 -15.86 -13.13 -15.47
C ARG A 84 -16.24 -11.78 -14.89
N VAL A 85 -17.34 -11.74 -14.14
CA VAL A 85 -17.88 -10.51 -13.55
C VAL A 85 -17.01 -10.11 -12.36
N GLY A 86 -16.64 -11.07 -11.50
CA GLY A 86 -15.75 -10.82 -10.37
C GLY A 86 -14.36 -10.33 -10.77
N ALA A 87 -13.77 -10.89 -11.85
CA ALA A 87 -12.49 -10.40 -12.37
C ALA A 87 -12.61 -8.98 -12.96
N LEU A 88 -13.71 -8.68 -13.65
CA LEU A 88 -13.96 -7.33 -14.18
C LEU A 88 -14.01 -6.29 -13.06
N ILE A 89 -14.86 -6.51 -12.05
CA ILE A 89 -15.00 -5.62 -10.87
C ILE A 89 -13.67 -5.51 -10.13
N GLY A 90 -12.97 -6.63 -9.93
CA GLY A 90 -11.69 -6.63 -9.23
C GLY A 90 -10.59 -5.87 -9.96
N ILE A 91 -10.49 -5.99 -11.28
CA ILE A 91 -9.48 -5.23 -12.03
C ILE A 91 -9.85 -3.75 -12.09
N SER A 92 -11.13 -3.42 -12.37
CA SER A 92 -11.57 -2.04 -12.57
C SER A 92 -11.76 -1.25 -11.28
N GLY A 93 -12.35 -1.86 -10.25
CA GLY A 93 -12.70 -1.22 -8.98
C GLY A 93 -11.62 -1.29 -7.91
N LEU A 94 -10.60 -2.13 -8.07
CA LEU A 94 -9.56 -2.32 -7.06
C LEU A 94 -8.14 -2.12 -7.62
N VAL A 95 -7.73 -2.90 -8.62
CA VAL A 95 -6.34 -2.85 -9.12
C VAL A 95 -6.02 -1.50 -9.80
N LEU A 96 -6.88 -1.05 -10.72
CA LEU A 96 -6.69 0.22 -11.43
C LEU A 96 -6.63 1.44 -10.48
N PRO A 97 -7.54 1.60 -9.50
CA PRO A 97 -7.46 2.64 -8.48
C PRO A 97 -6.18 2.67 -7.66
N ILE A 98 -5.68 1.49 -7.24
CA ILE A 98 -4.42 1.38 -6.49
C ILE A 98 -3.26 1.89 -7.35
N LEU A 99 -3.15 1.37 -8.57
CA LEU A 99 -2.08 1.74 -9.48
C LEU A 99 -2.14 3.23 -9.81
N GLY A 100 -3.34 3.77 -10.05
CA GLY A 100 -3.54 5.20 -10.26
C GLY A 100 -3.11 6.04 -9.07
N THR A 101 -3.45 5.60 -7.86
CA THR A 101 -3.05 6.30 -6.62
C THR A 101 -1.54 6.31 -6.46
N PHE A 102 -0.87 5.16 -6.64
CA PHE A 102 0.59 5.10 -6.57
C PHE A 102 1.28 5.92 -7.66
N ALA A 103 0.73 5.96 -8.88
CA ALA A 103 1.26 6.80 -9.95
C ALA A 103 1.17 8.30 -9.60
N VAL A 104 0.05 8.75 -9.03
CA VAL A 104 -0.13 10.14 -8.56
C VAL A 104 0.78 10.45 -7.38
N MET A 105 0.90 9.53 -6.41
CA MET A 105 1.81 9.68 -5.27
C MET A 105 3.27 9.83 -5.74
N ALA A 106 3.70 8.98 -6.68
CA ALA A 106 5.04 9.07 -7.27
C ALA A 106 5.26 10.41 -8.01
N ALA A 107 4.25 10.91 -8.73
CA ALA A 107 4.34 12.20 -9.44
C ALA A 107 4.36 13.41 -8.49
N THR A 108 3.69 13.32 -7.34
CA THR A 108 3.58 14.40 -6.34
C THR A 108 4.63 14.33 -5.24
N GLY A 109 5.45 13.27 -5.20
CA GLY A 109 6.46 13.05 -4.15
C GLY A 109 5.84 12.72 -2.78
N VAL A 110 4.61 12.20 -2.75
CA VAL A 110 3.96 11.81 -1.49
C VAL A 110 4.44 10.43 -1.08
N ASP A 111 5.06 10.35 0.10
CA ASP A 111 5.57 9.10 0.64
C ASP A 111 4.44 8.15 1.11
N LEU A 112 4.73 6.86 1.00
CA LEU A 112 3.87 5.79 1.48
C LEU A 112 4.09 5.54 2.97
N GLN A 113 3.35 6.27 3.80
CA GLN A 113 3.35 6.11 5.26
C GLN A 113 2.08 5.42 5.77
N ARG A 114 2.08 4.97 7.03
CA ARG A 114 0.95 4.28 7.67
C ARG A 114 -0.39 5.04 7.52
N VAL A 115 -0.36 6.38 7.58
CA VAL A 115 -1.57 7.21 7.38
C VAL A 115 -2.06 7.18 5.94
N SER A 116 -1.16 7.32 4.95
CA SER A 116 -1.48 7.22 3.52
C SER A 116 -2.06 5.84 3.18
N LEU A 117 -1.51 4.79 3.78
CA LEU A 117 -1.98 3.41 3.64
C LEU A 117 -3.39 3.22 4.21
N GLY A 118 -3.67 3.78 5.40
CA GLY A 118 -5.02 3.77 5.98
C GLY A 118 -6.04 4.50 5.11
N ALA A 119 -5.67 5.66 4.56
CA ALA A 119 -6.51 6.42 3.62
C ALA A 119 -6.78 5.63 2.33
N LEU A 120 -5.77 4.93 1.80
CA LEU A 120 -5.92 4.08 0.62
C LEU A 120 -6.97 2.98 0.87
N ILE A 121 -6.93 2.27 2.00
CA ILE A 121 -7.94 1.22 2.32
C ILE A 121 -9.36 1.77 2.30
N ILE A 122 -9.59 2.91 2.95
CA ILE A 122 -10.94 3.50 3.04
C ILE A 122 -11.42 3.91 1.64
N ALA A 123 -10.56 4.57 0.86
CA ALA A 123 -10.87 4.96 -0.51
C ALA A 123 -11.18 3.74 -1.40
N MET A 124 -10.44 2.65 -1.22
CA MET A 124 -10.64 1.40 -1.95
C MET A 124 -11.98 0.74 -1.65
N GLY A 125 -12.39 0.70 -0.38
CA GLY A 125 -13.70 0.16 0.00
C GLY A 125 -14.83 0.88 -0.74
N MET A 126 -14.77 2.22 -0.77
CA MET A 126 -15.75 3.03 -1.49
C MET A 126 -15.70 2.83 -3.01
N MET A 127 -14.50 2.68 -3.60
CA MET A 127 -14.33 2.40 -5.03
C MET A 127 -14.93 1.06 -5.44
N VAL A 128 -14.66 0.02 -4.66
CA VAL A 128 -15.17 -1.33 -4.93
C VAL A 128 -16.68 -1.39 -4.78
N ASP A 129 -17.24 -0.78 -3.73
CA ASP A 129 -18.69 -0.72 -3.54
C ASP A 129 -19.39 -0.08 -4.74
N ASN A 130 -18.89 1.06 -5.23
CA ASN A 130 -19.44 1.71 -6.41
C ASN A 130 -19.31 0.85 -7.68
N ALA A 131 -18.17 0.16 -7.85
CA ALA A 131 -17.97 -0.74 -8.98
C ALA A 131 -18.93 -1.94 -8.93
N ILE A 132 -19.18 -2.49 -7.74
CA ILE A 132 -20.13 -3.59 -7.53
C ILE A 132 -21.54 -3.13 -7.89
N VAL A 133 -22.01 -1.99 -7.38
CA VAL A 133 -23.37 -1.48 -7.63
C VAL A 133 -23.64 -1.27 -9.13
N VAL A 134 -22.71 -0.64 -9.85
CA VAL A 134 -22.87 -0.40 -11.30
C VAL A 134 -22.92 -1.71 -12.09
N VAL A 135 -22.07 -2.68 -11.75
CA VAL A 135 -22.03 -3.97 -12.47
C VAL A 135 -23.24 -4.83 -12.12
N ASP A 136 -23.68 -4.87 -10.86
CA ASP A 136 -24.89 -5.58 -10.47
C ASP A 136 -26.12 -4.97 -11.15
N GLY A 137 -26.22 -3.64 -11.17
CA GLY A 137 -27.26 -2.91 -11.89
C GLY A 137 -27.27 -3.19 -13.39
N PHE A 138 -26.10 -3.40 -14.00
CA PHE A 138 -25.98 -3.82 -15.41
C PHE A 138 -26.47 -5.26 -15.63
N VAL A 139 -26.08 -6.19 -14.75
CA VAL A 139 -26.48 -7.60 -14.84
C VAL A 139 -27.98 -7.75 -14.66
N VAL A 140 -28.59 -7.06 -13.69
CA VAL A 140 -30.03 -7.08 -13.46
C VAL A 140 -30.80 -6.57 -14.67
N ARG A 141 -30.39 -5.46 -15.28
CA ARG A 141 -31.05 -4.90 -16.49
C ARG A 141 -30.92 -5.81 -17.71
N LEU A 142 -29.79 -6.49 -17.86
CA LEU A 142 -29.61 -7.53 -18.88
C LEU A 142 -30.59 -8.69 -18.68
N GLN A 143 -30.80 -9.13 -17.43
CA GLN A 143 -31.78 -10.19 -17.12
C GLN A 143 -33.22 -9.75 -17.38
N GLN A 144 -33.51 -8.45 -17.29
CA GLN A 144 -34.81 -7.86 -17.66
C GLN A 144 -35.02 -7.74 -19.19
N GLY A 145 -34.07 -8.20 -20.00
CA GLY A 145 -34.18 -8.22 -21.47
C GLY A 145 -33.79 -6.91 -22.14
N MET A 146 -33.12 -6.00 -21.42
CA MET A 146 -32.63 -4.74 -21.99
C MET A 146 -31.43 -4.98 -22.91
N ASP A 147 -31.33 -4.19 -23.99
CA ASP A 147 -30.15 -4.21 -24.87
C ASP A 147 -28.87 -3.84 -24.10
N ARG A 148 -27.75 -4.48 -24.44
CA ARG A 148 -26.45 -4.33 -23.75
C ARG A 148 -26.00 -2.88 -23.64
N ASN A 149 -26.13 -2.09 -24.71
CA ASN A 149 -25.67 -0.70 -24.71
C ASN A 149 -26.56 0.15 -23.81
N ARG A 150 -27.87 -0.07 -23.87
CA ARG A 150 -28.82 0.66 -23.03
C ARG A 150 -28.67 0.30 -21.55
N ALA A 151 -28.48 -0.99 -21.24
CA ALA A 151 -28.24 -1.45 -19.89
C ALA A 151 -26.96 -0.84 -19.29
N ALA A 152 -25.89 -0.73 -20.07
CA ALA A 152 -24.64 -0.10 -19.61
C ALA A 152 -24.81 1.40 -19.34
N ILE A 153 -25.51 2.13 -20.23
CA ILE A 153 -25.77 3.56 -20.05
C ILE A 153 -26.65 3.79 -18.81
N GLU A 154 -27.76 3.05 -18.67
CA GLU A 154 -28.67 3.22 -17.53
C GLU A 154 -28.04 2.79 -16.21
N ALA A 155 -27.26 1.72 -16.17
CA ALA A 155 -26.55 1.29 -14.95
C ALA A 155 -25.45 2.28 -14.52
N ALA A 156 -24.84 3.00 -15.45
CA ALA A 156 -23.84 4.02 -15.15
C ALA A 156 -24.44 5.40 -14.79
N SER A 157 -25.67 5.69 -15.20
CA SER A 157 -26.33 6.99 -14.99
C SER A 157 -27.32 7.01 -13.83
N LEU A 158 -27.81 5.85 -13.39
CA LEU A 158 -28.72 5.71 -12.25
C LEU A 158 -28.09 4.74 -11.23
N PRO A 159 -27.73 5.20 -10.02
CA PRO A 159 -27.21 4.32 -8.97
C PRO A 159 -28.26 3.29 -8.53
#